data_AF-A0A136Q8E3-F1
#
_entry.id   AF-A0A136Q8E3-F1
#
_cell.length_a   1.000
_cell.length_b   1.000
_cell.length_c   1.000
_cell.angle_alpha   90.00
_cell.angle_beta   90.00
_cell.angle_gamma   90.00
#
_symmetry.space_group_name_H-M   'P 1'
#
loop_
_entity.id
_entity.type
_entity.pdbx_description
1 polymer ?
#
loop_
_entity_poly.entity_id
_entity_poly.type
_entity_poly.pdbx_seq_one_letter_code
_entity_poly.pdbx_strand_id
1 'polypeptide(L)'
;PEIQNATAAAIIEDTEQAFKELCNVEAIPDEASSLIVEMAVIRYNRLGSEGLASQGYSGASESFINGLPDDLLRRLGKYRRLKTL
;
A
#
# COMPACT_ATOMS: atom_id res chain seq x y z
N PRO A 1 -6.73 23.32 -4.52
CA PRO A 1 -6.09 23.29 -3.17
C PRO A 1 -6.84 22.47 -2.11
N GLU A 2 -8.15 22.21 -2.23
CA GLU A 2 -8.89 21.32 -1.31
C GLU A 2 -8.96 19.87 -1.78
N ILE A 3 -9.14 19.66 -3.09
CA ILE A 3 -9.30 18.34 -3.70
C ILE A 3 -8.02 17.50 -3.55
N GLN A 4 -6.83 18.12 -3.61
CA GLN A 4 -5.54 17.43 -3.48
C GLN A 4 -5.30 16.87 -2.06
N ASN A 5 -5.79 17.54 -1.02
CA ASN A 5 -5.62 17.10 0.37
C ASN A 5 -6.59 15.97 0.72
N ALA A 6 -7.81 16.01 0.18
CA ALA A 6 -8.79 14.93 0.35
C ALA A 6 -8.31 13.61 -0.29
N THR A 7 -7.60 13.69 -1.43
CA THR A 7 -7.03 12.51 -2.09
C THR A 7 -5.86 11.91 -1.31
N ALA A 8 -5.01 12.72 -0.68
CA ALA A 8 -3.87 12.23 0.09
C ALA A 8 -4.31 11.39 1.31
N ALA A 9 -5.31 11.86 2.05
CA ALA A 9 -5.85 11.14 3.20
C ALA A 9 -6.44 9.77 2.80
N ALA A 10 -7.24 9.73 1.73
CA ALA A 10 -7.82 8.50 1.21
C ALA A 10 -6.75 7.49 0.77
N ILE A 11 -5.67 7.95 0.13
CA ILE A 11 -4.56 7.07 -0.28
C ILE A 11 -3.82 6.50 0.92
N ILE A 12 -3.62 7.30 1.97
CA ILE A 12 -2.98 6.83 3.20
C ILE A 12 -3.84 5.75 3.85
N GLU A 13 -5.15 5.99 4.00
CA GLU A 13 -6.09 5.02 4.58
C GLU A 13 -6.09 3.69 3.80
N ASP A 14 -6.17 3.77 2.46
CA ASP A 14 -6.04 2.61 1.57
C ASP A 14 -4.71 1.87 1.75
N THR A 15 -3.62 2.62 1.89
CA THR A 15 -2.27 2.06 2.01
C THR A 15 -2.09 1.37 3.36
N GLU A 16 -2.63 1.95 4.43
CA GLU A 16 -2.66 1.35 5.77
C GLU A 16 -3.45 0.04 5.77
N GLN A 17 -4.62 0.04 5.13
CA GLN A 17 -5.44 -1.15 4.98
C GLN A 17 -4.71 -2.25 4.19
N ALA A 18 -4.09 -1.89 3.07
CA ALA A 18 -3.27 -2.81 2.29
C ALA A 18 -2.11 -3.37 3.13
N PHE A 19 -1.40 -2.55 3.90
CA PHE A 19 -0.33 -3.02 4.78
C PHE A 19 -0.84 -4.07 5.79
N LYS A 20 -1.98 -3.81 6.44
CA LYS A 20 -2.60 -4.72 7.41
C LYS A 20 -2.95 -6.06 6.79
N GLU A 21 -3.54 -6.05 5.60
CA GLU A 21 -3.86 -7.27 4.85
C GLU A 21 -2.60 -8.05 4.46
N LEU A 22 -1.58 -7.37 3.92
CA LEU A 22 -0.34 -7.97 3.44
C LEU A 22 0.50 -8.59 4.57
N CYS A 23 0.51 -7.91 5.70
CA CYS A 23 1.27 -8.31 6.87
C CYS A 23 0.44 -9.19 7.83
N ASN A 24 -0.87 -9.32 7.59
CA ASN A 24 -1.80 -9.99 8.47
C ASN A 24 -1.70 -9.46 9.92
N VAL A 25 -1.81 -8.14 10.05
CA VAL A 25 -1.76 -7.42 11.34
C VAL A 25 -2.98 -6.51 11.47
N GLU A 26 -3.49 -6.34 12.69
CA GLU A 26 -4.64 -5.46 12.95
C GLU A 26 -4.20 -4.00 13.18
N ALA A 27 -2.99 -3.82 13.71
CA ALA A 27 -2.40 -2.52 14.03
C ALA A 27 -1.08 -2.33 13.29
N ILE A 28 -0.82 -1.10 12.87
CA ILE A 28 0.43 -0.71 12.21
C ILE A 28 1.40 -0.25 13.30
N PRO A 29 2.59 -0.87 13.41
CA PRO A 29 3.61 -0.42 14.36
C PRO A 29 4.19 0.93 13.92
N ASP A 30 4.58 1.78 14.87
CA ASP A 30 5.13 3.11 14.59
C ASP A 30 6.36 3.06 13.69
N GLU A 31 7.17 2.00 13.80
CA GLU A 31 8.36 1.76 12.97
C GLU A 31 8.02 1.51 11.50
N ALA A 32 6.76 1.17 11.17
CA ALA A 32 6.28 1.03 9.80
C ALA A 32 5.80 2.36 9.20
N SER A 33 5.75 3.46 9.95
CA SER A 33 5.24 4.75 9.44
C SER A 33 5.96 5.22 8.17
N SER A 34 7.29 5.13 8.12
CA SER A 34 8.05 5.53 6.93
C SER A 34 7.76 4.61 5.73
N LEU A 35 7.52 3.32 5.99
CA LEU A 35 7.18 2.33 4.97
C LEU A 35 5.79 2.59 4.38
N ILE A 36 4.81 2.98 5.20
CA ILE A 36 3.47 3.39 4.75
C ILE A 36 3.56 4.61 3.84
N VAL A 37 4.36 5.62 4.20
CA VAL A 37 4.54 6.82 3.37
C VAL A 37 5.12 6.46 2.00
N GLU A 38 6.16 5.62 1.95
CA GLU A 38 6.74 5.16 0.68
C GLU A 38 5.73 4.39 -0.18
N MET A 39 4.95 3.49 0.42
CA MET A 39 3.88 2.76 -0.25
C MET A 39 2.80 3.70 -0.79
N ALA A 40 2.42 4.73 -0.04
CA ALA A 40 1.41 5.71 -0.43
C ALA A 40 1.87 6.56 -1.62
N VAL A 41 3.15 6.96 -1.66
CA VAL A 41 3.75 7.67 -2.81
C VAL A 41 3.70 6.81 -4.07
N ILE A 42 4.06 5.52 -3.97
CA ILE A 42 3.98 4.59 -5.10
C ILE A 42 2.53 4.45 -5.59
N ARG A 43 1.58 4.31 -4.67
CA ARG A 43 0.15 4.21 -4.99
C ARG A 43 -0.37 5.46 -5.67
N TYR A 44 -0.02 6.64 -5.17
CA TYR A 44 -0.38 7.92 -5.80
C TYR A 44 0.15 8.04 -7.23
N ASN A 45 1.42 7.69 -7.45
CA ASN A 45 2.04 7.75 -8.77
C ASN A 45 1.38 6.77 -9.76
N ARG A 46 0.91 5.61 -9.27
CA ARG A 46 0.18 4.62 -10.06
C ARG A 46 -1.22 5.08 -10.43
N LEU A 47 -1.98 5.66 -9.50
CA LEU A 47 -3.29 6.24 -9.79
C LEU A 47 -3.21 7.29 -10.92
N GLY A 48 -2.13 8.09 -10.94
CA GLY A 48 -1.88 9.04 -12.04
C GLY A 48 -1.49 8.38 -13.38
N SER A 49 -1.05 7.12 -13.36
CA SER A 49 -0.61 6.35 -14.53
C SER A 49 -1.67 5.36 -15.06
N GLU A 50 -2.74 5.09 -14.29
CA GLU A 50 -3.81 4.13 -14.62
C GLU A 50 -4.65 4.52 -15.85
N GLY A 51 -4.63 5.79 -16.25
CA GLY A 51 -5.23 6.24 -17.53
C GLY A 51 -4.63 5.58 -18.77
N LEU A 52 -3.45 4.95 -18.67
CA LEU A 52 -2.79 4.20 -19.76
C LEU A 52 -2.89 2.67 -19.61
N ALA A 53 -3.28 2.17 -18.43
CA ALA A 53 -3.30 0.74 -18.10
C ALA A 53 -4.67 0.35 -17.52
N SER A 54 -5.73 0.58 -18.28
CA SER A 54 -7.08 0.15 -17.91
C SER A 54 -7.18 -1.37 -17.95
N GLN A 55 -6.98 -2.05 -16.83
CA GLN A 55 -7.60 -3.35 -16.57
C GLN A 55 -8.12 -3.40 -15.13
N GLY A 56 -9.43 -3.63 -15.01
CA GLY A 56 -10.10 -3.81 -13.74
C GLY A 56 -9.51 -4.97 -12.98
N TYR A 57 -9.15 -4.74 -11.73
CA TYR A 57 -8.68 -5.81 -10.86
C TYR A 57 -9.51 -5.84 -9.59
N SER A 58 -10.36 -6.87 -9.52
CA SER A 58 -11.04 -7.35 -8.32
C SER A 58 -10.06 -7.93 -7.26
N GLY A 59 -8.82 -7.43 -7.23
CA GLY A 59 -7.69 -7.90 -6.42
C GLY A 59 -6.69 -6.76 -6.19
N ALA A 60 -7.21 -5.61 -5.73
CA ALA A 60 -6.45 -4.37 -5.55
C ALA A 60 -5.15 -4.57 -4.76
N SER A 61 -5.14 -5.48 -3.79
CA SER A 61 -3.97 -5.79 -2.96
C SER A 61 -2.89 -6.57 -3.74
N GLU A 62 -3.23 -7.57 -4.56
CA GLU A 62 -2.25 -8.32 -5.36
C GLU A 62 -1.61 -7.47 -6.47
N SER A 63 -2.39 -6.66 -7.17
CA SER A 63 -1.87 -5.75 -8.20
C SER A 63 -0.95 -4.67 -7.60
N PHE A 64 -1.25 -4.25 -6.37
CA PHE A 64 -0.41 -3.33 -5.63
C PHE A 64 0.95 -3.96 -5.27
N ILE A 65 0.96 -5.19 -4.71
CA ILE A 65 2.20 -5.93 -4.38
C ILE A 65 3.11 -6.05 -5.60
N ASN A 66 2.54 -6.40 -6.77
CA ASN A 66 3.28 -6.74 -7.99
C ASN A 66 4.11 -5.60 -8.61
N GLY A 67 4.09 -4.40 -8.06
CA GLY A 67 5.24 -3.52 -8.33
C GLY A 67 5.51 -2.52 -7.24
N LEU A 68 5.46 -3.03 -6.02
CA LEU A 68 6.34 -2.52 -4.98
C LEU A 68 7.79 -2.96 -5.30
N PRO A 69 8.78 -2.09 -5.07
CA PRO A 69 10.19 -2.46 -5.17
C PRO A 69 10.59 -3.63 -4.26
N ASP A 70 11.57 -4.43 -4.67
CA ASP A 70 12.04 -5.61 -3.92
C ASP A 70 12.53 -5.27 -2.50
N ASP A 71 13.19 -4.12 -2.33
CA ASP A 71 13.65 -3.68 -1.01
C ASP A 71 12.47 -3.37 -0.07
N LEU A 72 11.39 -2.81 -0.63
CA LEU A 72 10.18 -2.48 0.09
C LEU A 72 9.42 -3.76 0.48
N LEU A 73 9.32 -4.72 -0.44
CA LEU A 73 8.79 -6.07 -0.15
C LEU A 73 9.58 -6.77 0.96
N ARG A 74 10.92 -6.66 0.94
CA ARG A 74 11.78 -7.23 1.99
C ARG A 74 11.56 -6.57 3.35
N ARG A 75 11.32 -5.26 3.39
CA ARG A 75 10.98 -4.52 4.62
C ARG A 75 9.59 -4.89 5.13
N LEU A 76 8.61 -5.02 4.25
CA LEU A 76 7.26 -5.53 4.56
C LEU A 76 7.31 -6.92 5.20
N GLY A 77 8.17 -7.80 4.68
CA GLY A 77 8.36 -9.15 5.22
C GLY A 77 8.70 -9.20 6.72
N LYS A 78 9.29 -8.13 7.28
CA LYS A 78 9.58 -8.05 8.73
C LYS A 78 8.32 -7.94 9.59
N TYR A 79 7.26 -7.38 9.05
CA TYR A 79 5.99 -7.13 9.75
C TYR A 79 4.97 -8.24 9.50
N ARG A 80 5.21 -9.10 8.50
CA ARG A 80 4.30 -10.19 8.14
C ARG A 80 4.25 -11.24 9.25
N ARG A 81 3.08 -11.41 9.86
CA ARG A 81 2.80 -12.49 10.81
C ARG A 81 2.31 -13.71 10.05
N LEU A 82 3.11 -14.78 10.07
CA LEU A 82 2.67 -16.09 9.58
C LEU A 82 1.51 -16.55 10.45
N LYS A 83 0.40 -16.90 9.80
CA LYS A 83 -0.74 -17.52 10.46
C LYS A 83 -0.27 -18.93 10.86
N THR A 84 0.03 -19.14 12.15
CA THR A 84 0.18 -20.49 12.68
C THR A 84 -1.20 -21.14 12.59
N LEU A 85 -1.30 -22.16 11.72
CA LEU A 85 -2.50 -22.97 11.54
C LEU A 85 -2.80 -23.82 12.78
#